data_AF-H8GHR1-F1
#
_entry.id   AF-H8GHR1-F1
#
_cell.length_a   1.000
_cell.length_b   1.000
_cell.length_c   1.000
_cell.angle_alpha   90.00
_cell.angle_beta   90.00
_cell.angle_gamma   90.00
#
_symmetry.space_group_name_H-M   'P 1'
#
loop_
_entity.id
_entity.type
_entity.pdbx_description
1 polymer ?
#
loop_
_entity_poly.entity_id
_entity_poly.type
_entity_poly.pdbx_seq_one_letter_code
_entity_poly.pdbx_strand_id
1 'polypeptide(L)'
;MKSIIRGIRRHHLQRLKKARAFDQAIGESRQGDSTALGRHVNTPAKCSCWMCGNPRRYFEEKSRQERIRDEKFDADSAMMGELNFDEKTL
;
A
#
# COMPACT_ATOMS: atom_id res chain seq x y z
N MET A 1 10.91 18.85 -5.58
CA MET A 1 11.34 17.69 -4.78
C MET A 1 10.58 16.38 -5.05
N LYS A 2 9.25 16.36 -5.13
CA LYS A 2 8.45 15.13 -5.36
C LYS A 2 8.89 14.31 -6.60
N SER A 3 9.34 14.98 -7.66
CA SER A 3 9.89 14.36 -8.88
C SER A 3 11.18 13.57 -8.63
N ILE A 4 12.12 14.12 -7.88
CA ILE A 4 13.40 13.49 -7.52
C ILE A 4 13.16 12.25 -6.66
N ILE A 5 12.31 12.35 -5.64
CA ILE A 5 11.93 11.22 -4.77
C ILE A 5 11.28 10.08 -5.58
N ARG A 6 10.42 10.44 -6.55
CA ARG A 6 9.82 9.47 -7.48
C ARG A 6 10.87 8.80 -8.36
N GLY A 7 11.87 9.54 -8.84
CA GLY A 7 13.00 9.02 -9.62
C GLY A 7 13.82 8.01 -8.82
N ILE A 8 14.23 8.36 -7.61
CA ILE A 8 15.00 7.51 -6.70
C ILE A 8 14.27 6.18 -6.44
N ARG A 9 12.97 6.24 -6.13
CA ARG A 9 12.15 5.04 -5.92
C ARG A 9 12.10 4.14 -7.15
N ARG A 10 11.97 4.69 -8.36
CA ARG A 10 12.00 3.91 -9.61
C ARG A 10 13.36 3.25 -9.83
N HIS A 11 14.45 3.98 -9.59
CA HIS A 11 15.80 3.44 -9.69
C HIS A 11 16.02 2.27 -8.72
N HIS A 12 15.64 2.41 -7.45
CA HIS A 12 15.73 1.32 -6.48
C HIS A 12 14.89 0.11 -6.86
N LEU A 13 13.65 0.32 -7.33
CA LEU A 13 12.80 -0.76 -7.82
C LEU A 13 13.42 -1.50 -9.00
N GLN A 14 14.01 -0.79 -9.97
CA GLN A 14 14.71 -1.42 -11.10
C GLN A 14 15.90 -2.25 -10.63
N ARG A 15 16.67 -1.75 -9.67
CA ARG A 15 17.81 -2.48 -9.09
C ARG A 15 17.38 -3.76 -8.40
N LEU A 16 16.30 -3.71 -7.60
CA LEU A 16 15.73 -4.87 -6.93
C LEU A 16 15.12 -5.89 -7.90
N LYS A 17 14.45 -5.43 -8.96
CA LYS A 17 13.93 -6.31 -10.03
C LYS A 17 15.06 -7.12 -10.68
N LYS A 18 16.20 -6.49 -10.97
CA LYS A 18 17.38 -7.19 -11.53
C LYS A 18 17.95 -8.19 -10.54
N ALA A 19 18.14 -7.78 -9.28
CA ALA A 19 18.73 -8.65 -8.26
C ALA A 19 17.87 -9.87 -7.95
N ARG A 20 16.54 -9.71 -7.85
CA ARG A 20 15.60 -10.76 -7.46
C ARG A 20 15.02 -11.56 -8.61
N ALA A 21 15.40 -11.28 -9.87
CA ALA A 21 14.84 -11.94 -11.05
C ALA A 21 15.00 -13.47 -11.03
N PHE A 22 16.03 -13.96 -10.31
CA PHE A 22 16.39 -15.38 -10.25
C PHE A 22 16.00 -16.06 -8.95
N ASP A 23 15.32 -15.35 -8.03
CA ASP A 23 14.90 -15.89 -6.74
C ASP A 23 13.96 -17.09 -6.93
N GLN A 24 14.27 -18.20 -6.27
CA GLN A 24 13.46 -19.43 -6.36
C GLN A 24 12.01 -19.22 -5.90
N ALA A 25 11.78 -18.28 -4.97
CA ALA A 25 10.47 -17.92 -4.43
C ALA A 25 9.50 -17.33 -5.48
N ILE A 26 10.00 -16.94 -6.65
CA ILE A 26 9.17 -16.46 -7.77
C ILE A 26 8.38 -17.61 -8.42
N GLY A 27 8.90 -18.85 -8.37
CA GLY A 27 8.30 -20.05 -8.99
C GLY A 27 8.77 -20.28 -10.43
N GLU A 28 8.08 -21.15 -11.19
CA GLU A 28 8.37 -21.43 -12.61
C GLU A 28 8.34 -20.20 -13.53
N SER A 29 7.78 -19.09 -13.06
CA SER A 29 7.72 -17.82 -13.80
C SER A 29 9.08 -17.09 -13.92
N ARG A 30 10.20 -17.81 -13.80
CA ARG A 30 11.59 -17.35 -13.92
C ARG A 30 11.85 -16.56 -15.21
N GLN A 31 11.06 -16.80 -16.26
CA GLN A 31 11.17 -16.15 -17.55
C GLN A 31 9.77 -15.70 -18.01
N GLY A 32 9.41 -14.45 -17.73
CA GLY A 32 8.33 -13.78 -18.47
C GLY A 32 7.23 -13.09 -17.65
N ASP A 33 6.92 -13.53 -16.42
CA ASP A 33 5.87 -12.88 -15.65
C ASP A 33 6.39 -11.64 -14.88
N SER A 34 6.36 -10.51 -15.57
CA SER A 34 6.69 -9.19 -15.00
C SER A 34 5.83 -8.83 -13.78
N THR A 35 4.63 -9.40 -13.66
CA THR A 35 3.70 -9.18 -12.56
C THR A 35 4.12 -9.96 -11.31
N ALA A 36 4.52 -11.22 -11.45
CA ALA A 36 5.07 -12.02 -10.36
C ALA A 36 6.36 -11.38 -9.79
N LEU A 37 7.28 -10.95 -10.67
CA LEU A 37 8.49 -10.25 -10.25
C LEU A 37 8.17 -8.92 -9.55
N GLY A 38 7.21 -8.15 -10.08
CA GLY A 38 6.76 -6.91 -9.45
C GLY A 38 6.21 -7.14 -8.04
N ARG A 39 5.39 -8.18 -7.85
CA ARG A 39 4.87 -8.59 -6.54
C ARG A 39 5.98 -9.02 -5.60
N HIS A 40 6.92 -9.86 -6.05
CA HIS A 40 8.04 -10.36 -5.24
C HIS A 40 9.02 -9.26 -4.81
N VAL A 41 9.22 -8.23 -5.64
CA VAL A 41 10.05 -7.08 -5.26
C VAL A 41 9.38 -6.25 -4.16
N ASN A 42 8.08 -6.02 -4.26
CA ASN A 42 7.33 -5.22 -3.28
C ASN A 42 7.01 -6.02 -2.00
N THR A 43 6.78 -7.32 -2.13
CA THR A 43 6.33 -8.22 -1.06
C THR A 43 7.09 -9.54 -1.19
N PRO A 44 8.34 -9.61 -0.69
CA PRO A 44 9.21 -10.79 -0.86
C PRO A 44 8.70 -12.05 -0.15
N ALA A 45 7.96 -11.91 0.95
CA ALA A 45 7.27 -13.01 1.58
C ALA A 45 5.82 -13.05 1.07
N LYS A 46 5.47 -14.03 0.24
CA LYS A 46 4.08 -14.32 -0.18
C LYS A 46 3.29 -14.96 0.98
N CYS A 47 3.45 -14.48 2.21
CA CYS A 47 2.73 -15.03 3.34
C CYS A 47 1.29 -14.50 3.33
N SER A 48 0.36 -15.44 3.26
CA SER A 48 -1.04 -15.21 3.62
C SER A 48 -1.30 -15.58 5.08
N CYS A 49 -0.26 -15.75 5.91
CA CYS A 49 -0.47 -16.11 7.32
C CYS A 49 -1.29 -15.04 8.05
N TRP A 50 -1.93 -15.40 9.15
CA TRP A 50 -2.75 -14.47 9.94
C TRP A 50 -1.99 -13.20 10.37
N MET A 51 -0.65 -13.24 10.50
CA MET A 51 0.18 -12.07 10.81
C MET A 51 0.38 -11.09 9.64
N CYS A 52 0.32 -11.56 8.40
CA CYS A 52 0.70 -10.76 7.22
C CYS A 52 -0.37 -10.74 6.12
N GLY A 53 -1.38 -11.61 6.23
CA GLY A 53 -2.52 -11.72 5.33
C GLY A 53 -3.54 -10.60 5.55
N ASN A 54 -4.56 -10.57 4.72
CA ASN A 54 -5.63 -9.56 4.82
C ASN A 54 -6.40 -9.74 6.14
N PRO A 55 -6.46 -8.74 7.04
CA PRO A 55 -7.20 -8.83 8.31
C PRO A 55 -8.65 -9.28 8.14
N ARG A 56 -9.31 -8.87 7.04
CA ARG A 56 -10.69 -9.31 6.71
C ARG A 56 -10.83 -10.82 6.60
N ARG A 57 -9.78 -11.52 6.19
CA ARG A 57 -9.80 -12.96 5.94
C ARG A 57 -9.58 -13.78 7.23
N TYR A 58 -8.86 -13.23 8.21
CA TYR A 58 -8.43 -13.98 9.40
C TYR A 58 -9.10 -13.52 10.69
N PHE A 59 -9.46 -12.24 10.77
CA PHE A 59 -10.04 -11.61 11.96
C PHE A 59 -11.39 -10.96 11.69
N GLU A 60 -11.86 -10.99 10.43
CA GLU A 60 -13.07 -10.28 9.98
C GLU A 60 -13.01 -8.75 10.22
N GLU A 61 -11.80 -8.23 10.43
CA GLU A 61 -11.56 -6.81 10.69
C GLU A 61 -11.30 -6.01 9.41
N LYS A 62 -11.58 -4.69 9.47
CA LYS A 62 -11.25 -3.76 8.38
C LYS A 62 -9.73 -3.75 8.12
N SER A 63 -9.36 -3.63 6.85
CA SER A 63 -7.96 -3.46 6.46
C SER A 63 -7.42 -2.10 6.89
N ARG A 64 -6.10 -1.97 7.01
CA ARG A 64 -5.44 -0.70 7.37
C ARG A 64 -5.79 0.46 6.42
N GLN A 65 -5.98 0.18 5.13
CA GLN A 65 -6.33 1.20 4.15
C GLN A 65 -7.75 1.73 4.34
N GLU A 66 -8.67 0.87 4.75
CA GLU A 66 -10.06 1.24 5.03
C GLU A 66 -10.14 2.07 6.30
N ARG A 67 -9.41 1.68 7.35
CA ARG A 67 -9.30 2.49 8.57
C ARG A 67 -8.76 3.90 8.31
N ILE A 68 -7.70 4.03 7.49
CA ILE A 68 -7.16 5.34 7.11
C ILE A 68 -8.18 6.15 6.29
N ARG A 69 -9.04 5.49 5.51
CA ARG A 69 -10.10 6.18 4.76
C ARG A 69 -11.19 6.67 5.70
N ASP A 70 -11.62 5.84 6.65
CA ASP A 70 -12.61 6.19 7.67
C ASP A 70 -12.08 7.36 8.51
N GLU A 71 -10.85 7.28 9.01
CA GLU A 71 -10.19 8.36 9.77
C GLU A 71 -10.15 9.68 8.99
N LYS A 72 -9.90 9.63 7.67
CA LYS A 72 -9.94 10.81 6.82
C LYS A 72 -11.36 11.34 6.62
N PHE A 73 -12.32 10.46 6.40
CA PHE A 73 -13.71 10.83 6.26
C PHE A 73 -14.22 11.50 7.55
N ASP A 74 -13.88 10.95 8.71
CA ASP A 74 -14.22 11.50 10.02
C ASP A 74 -13.55 12.88 10.22
N ALA A 75 -12.27 13.01 9.86
CA ALA A 75 -11.55 14.29 9.93
C ALA A 75 -12.14 15.36 8.99
N ASP A 76 -12.46 14.98 7.75
CA ASP A 76 -13.10 15.87 6.76
C ASP A 76 -14.50 16.29 7.24
N SER A 77 -15.26 15.37 7.83
CA SER A 77 -16.59 15.65 8.36
C SER A 77 -16.56 16.54 9.60
N ALA A 78 -15.57 16.37 10.49
CA ALA A 78 -15.35 17.25 11.62
C ALA A 78 -14.99 18.68 11.17
N MET A 79 -14.09 18.81 10.19
CA MET A 79 -13.71 20.12 9.64
C MET A 79 -14.89 20.85 8.97
N MET A 80 -15.76 20.13 8.27
CA MET A 80 -17.00 20.70 7.71
C MET A 80 -18.03 21.06 8.79
N GLY A 81 -18.08 20.32 9.89
CA GLY A 81 -18.92 20.66 11.04
C GLY A 81 -18.48 21.94 11.74
N GLU A 82 -17.17 22.14 11.90
CA GLU A 82 -16.58 23.36 12.48
C GLU A 82 -16.86 24.61 11.62
N LEU A 83 -16.86 24.48 10.28
CA LEU A 83 -17.20 25.59 9.38
C LEU A 83 -18.69 25.99 9.40
N ASN A 84 -19.57 25.11 9.89
CA ASN A 84 -21.01 25.38 9.99
C ASN A 84 -21.44 25.86 11.39
N PHE A 85 -20.51 26.01 12.34
CA PHE A 85 -20.78 26.47 13.71
C PHE A 85 -20.32 27.93 13.96
N ASP A 86 -20.22 28.75 12.92
CA ASP A 86 -20.13 30.20 13.08
C ASP A 86 -21.55 30.81 13.15
N GLU A 87 -22.29 30.50 14.22
CA GLU A 87 -23.55 31.21 14.58
C GLU A 87 -23.32 32.70 14.96
N LYS A 88 -22.13 33.27 14.72
CA LYS A 88 -21.77 34.66 15.05
C LYS A 88 -21.63 35.60 13.85
N THR A 89 -22.23 35.25 12.72
CA THR A 89 -22.53 36.22 11.65
C THR A 89 -24.03 36.28 11.40
N LEU A 90 -24.79 36.64 12.43
CA LEU A 90 -26.09 37.30 12.33
C LEU A 90 -25.88 38.80 12.56
#